data_AF-A0A820REG4-F1
#
_entry.id   AF-A0A820REG4-F1
#
_cell.length_a   1.000
_cell.length_b   1.000
_cell.length_c   1.000
_cell.angle_alpha   90.00
_cell.angle_beta   90.00
_cell.angle_gamma   90.00
#
_symmetry.space_group_name_H-M   'P 1'
#
loop_
_entity.id
_entity.type
_entity.pdbx_description
1 polymer ?
#
loop_
_entity_poly.entity_id
_entity_poly.type
_entity_poly.pdbx_seq_one_letter_code
_entity_poly.pdbx_strand_id
1 'polypeptide(L)'
;MNQEDISGDELSDIVICFRYVPVLLCQQPDNVFNATEWSCKIINQEFFHAIHDATIFNDGQLDNLLIASYEGINWLYFNPESEQWKIEHVGDGEQEKIPQAIYWCNGDIDVGRIENEPLPYMVAIKPFHGNVISAYVKNTKNSLKNIQWKRYTLDVYGYPNDNGESSAHYIACGDFDKDRDDEFLVAL
;
A
#
# COMPACT_ATOMS: atom_id res chain seq x y z
N MET A 1 44.41 -25.31 -4.14
CA MET A 1 43.79 -25.25 -2.81
C MET A 1 44.15 -23.88 -2.29
N ASN A 2 43.39 -22.88 -2.73
CA ASN A 2 43.66 -21.47 -2.42
C ASN A 2 42.43 -20.95 -1.69
N GLN A 3 42.63 -20.64 -0.43
CA GLN A 3 41.71 -19.90 0.41
C GLN A 3 42.37 -18.53 0.55
N GLU A 4 41.99 -17.61 -0.33
CA GLU A 4 42.25 -16.19 -0.13
C GLU A 4 40.98 -15.58 0.44
N ASP A 5 41.15 -15.02 1.64
CA ASP A 5 40.17 -14.26 2.39
C ASP A 5 39.63 -13.12 1.53
N ILE A 6 38.32 -13.13 1.28
CA ILE A 6 37.60 -11.92 0.89
C ILE A 6 36.93 -11.41 2.16
N SER A 7 37.56 -10.36 2.68
CA SER A 7 37.16 -9.53 3.79
C SER A 7 35.68 -9.16 3.75
N GLY A 8 35.01 -9.29 4.90
CA GLY A 8 33.75 -8.61 5.15
C GLY A 8 33.96 -7.11 5.20
N ASP A 9 33.50 -6.39 4.17
CA ASP A 9 33.22 -4.94 4.20
C ASP A 9 32.50 -4.42 2.92
N GLU A 10 31.82 -5.27 2.13
CA GLU A 10 31.13 -4.84 0.89
C GLU A 10 29.60 -5.12 0.88
N LEU A 11 28.93 -4.96 2.02
CA LEU A 11 27.45 -4.84 2.06
C LEU A 11 26.99 -3.52 2.70
N SER A 12 27.88 -2.53 2.76
CA SER A 12 27.66 -1.24 3.42
C SER A 12 26.87 -0.21 2.62
N ASP A 13 26.57 -0.43 1.33
CA ASP A 13 26.02 0.64 0.47
C ASP A 13 24.71 0.28 -0.26
N ILE A 14 23.76 -0.34 0.45
CA ILE A 14 22.33 -0.04 0.19
C ILE A 14 21.83 0.79 1.36
N VAL A 15 22.18 2.08 1.33
CA VAL A 15 21.49 3.08 2.13
C VAL A 15 20.12 3.30 1.46
N ILE A 16 19.14 2.44 1.78
CA ILE A 16 17.75 2.91 1.71
C ILE A 16 17.71 4.06 2.73
N CYS A 17 17.64 5.28 2.24
CA CYS A 17 17.53 6.44 3.11
C CYS A 17 16.20 6.29 3.86
N PHE A 18 16.22 5.77 5.09
CA PHE A 18 15.06 5.69 6.00
C PHE A 18 14.70 7.11 6.49
N ARG A 19 14.34 7.97 5.55
CA ARG A 19 13.68 9.24 5.86
C ARG A 19 12.20 9.04 5.62
N TYR A 20 11.40 9.54 6.55
CA TYR A 20 9.97 9.58 6.38
C TYR A 20 9.60 10.36 5.11
N VAL A 21 8.71 9.78 4.33
CA VAL A 21 8.11 10.41 3.16
C VAL A 21 6.92 11.24 3.65
N PRO A 22 6.91 12.57 3.40
CA PRO A 22 5.78 13.39 3.80
C PRO A 22 4.54 13.07 2.96
N VAL A 23 3.39 12.97 3.61
CA VAL A 23 2.08 12.95 2.96
C VAL A 23 1.53 14.37 2.97
N LEU A 24 1.21 14.91 1.79
CA LEU A 24 0.70 16.26 1.62
C LEU A 24 -0.79 16.23 1.23
N LEU A 25 -1.58 17.13 1.83
CA LEU A 25 -2.91 17.48 1.33
C LEU A 25 -2.83 18.83 0.63
N CYS A 26 -3.05 18.84 -0.69
CA CYS A 26 -3.04 20.04 -1.51
C CYS A 26 -4.48 20.46 -1.85
N GLN A 27 -4.80 21.73 -1.61
CA GLN A 27 -6.11 22.30 -1.87
C GLN A 27 -6.12 22.99 -3.24
N GLN A 28 -7.09 22.64 -4.07
CA GLN A 28 -7.32 23.33 -5.33
C GLN A 28 -7.61 24.82 -5.06
N PRO A 29 -6.92 25.76 -5.73
CA PRO A 29 -7.20 27.19 -5.61
C PRO A 29 -8.48 27.58 -6.35
N ASP A 30 -9.05 28.74 -5.99
CA ASP A 30 -10.28 29.27 -6.62
C ASP A 30 -10.15 29.44 -8.15
N ASN A 31 -8.94 29.75 -8.64
CA ASN A 31 -8.65 29.85 -10.07
C ASN A 31 -7.38 29.08 -10.43
N VAL A 32 -7.55 27.84 -10.89
CA VAL A 32 -6.47 26.93 -11.27
C VAL A 32 -5.61 27.44 -12.44
N PHE A 33 -6.14 28.27 -13.33
CA PHE A 33 -5.41 28.72 -14.52
C PHE A 33 -4.41 29.84 -14.24
N ASN A 34 -4.62 30.57 -13.14
CA ASN A 34 -3.77 31.71 -12.74
C ASN A 34 -2.95 31.42 -11.48
N ALA A 35 -3.12 30.25 -10.86
CA ALA A 35 -2.39 29.89 -9.65
C ALA A 35 -0.93 29.56 -9.98
N THR A 36 0.00 30.10 -9.19
CA THR A 36 1.43 29.77 -9.28
C THR A 36 1.76 28.43 -8.61
N GLU A 37 1.02 28.07 -7.56
CA GLU A 37 1.14 26.82 -6.83
C GLU A 37 -0.19 26.47 -6.13
N TRP A 38 -0.34 25.22 -5.71
CA TRP A 38 -1.45 24.79 -4.87
C TRP A 38 -1.04 24.91 -3.40
N SER A 39 -1.96 25.35 -2.55
CA SER A 39 -1.70 25.40 -1.11
C SER A 39 -1.67 23.98 -0.56
N CYS A 40 -0.50 23.53 -0.10
CA CYS A 40 -0.32 22.19 0.46
C CYS A 40 0.01 22.27 1.94
N LYS A 41 -0.56 21.34 2.72
CA LYS A 41 -0.19 21.11 4.13
C LYS A 41 0.34 19.70 4.29
N ILE A 42 1.38 19.54 5.10
CA ILE A 42 1.87 18.22 5.50
C ILE A 42 0.88 17.64 6.51
N ILE A 43 0.30 16.48 6.20
CA ILE A 43 -0.63 15.76 7.08
C ILE A 43 0.03 14.59 7.81
N ASN A 44 1.18 14.12 7.31
CA ASN A 44 2.07 13.20 8.01
C ASN A 44 3.53 13.39 7.53
N GLN A 45 4.52 13.28 8.42
CA GLN A 45 5.95 13.28 8.07
C GLN A 45 6.78 12.40 9.03
N GLU A 46 6.13 11.49 9.75
CA GLU A 46 6.77 10.79 10.87
C GLU A 46 6.49 9.29 10.88
N PHE A 47 5.76 8.77 9.88
CA PHE A 47 5.33 7.38 9.88
C PHE A 47 5.79 6.60 8.65
N PHE A 48 5.55 7.15 7.45
CA PHE A 48 5.68 6.37 6.22
C PHE A 48 7.11 6.36 5.65
N HIS A 49 7.61 5.19 5.28
CA HIS A 49 8.77 5.04 4.40
C HIS A 49 8.35 4.37 3.09
N ALA A 50 9.04 4.72 2.00
CA ALA A 50 8.91 4.07 0.69
C ALA A 50 7.44 3.78 0.30
N ILE A 51 6.62 4.83 0.25
CA ILE A 51 5.25 4.73 -0.28
C ILE A 51 5.35 4.37 -1.76
N HIS A 52 4.73 3.27 -2.16
CA HIS A 52 4.69 2.86 -3.57
C HIS A 52 3.32 3.12 -4.19
N ASP A 53 2.25 2.96 -3.41
CA ASP A 53 0.90 3.24 -3.90
C ASP A 53 -0.04 3.73 -2.79
N ALA A 54 -1.12 4.40 -3.22
CA ALA A 54 -2.23 4.78 -2.35
C ALA A 54 -3.54 4.81 -3.13
N THR A 55 -4.56 4.15 -2.58
CA THR A 55 -5.93 4.16 -3.12
C THR A 55 -6.87 4.95 -2.22
N ILE A 56 -7.88 5.58 -2.83
CA ILE A 56 -8.90 6.36 -2.14
C ILE A 56 -10.19 5.58 -2.11
N PHE A 57 -10.83 5.51 -0.95
CA PHE A 57 -12.20 5.03 -0.84
C PHE A 57 -13.04 5.94 0.05
N ASN A 58 -14.35 5.96 -0.18
CA ASN A 58 -15.28 6.80 0.58
C ASN A 58 -16.09 5.94 1.55
N ASP A 59 -16.17 6.35 2.81
CA ASP A 59 -16.91 5.65 3.86
C ASP A 59 -18.36 6.16 4.04
N GLY A 60 -18.80 7.06 3.17
CA GLY A 60 -20.06 7.79 3.26
C GLY A 60 -19.95 9.15 3.94
N GLN A 61 -18.78 9.52 4.49
CA GLN A 61 -18.54 10.82 5.13
C GLN A 61 -17.39 11.58 4.47
N LEU A 62 -16.21 10.99 4.45
CA LEU A 62 -15.00 11.59 3.90
C LEU A 62 -14.25 10.56 3.06
N ASP A 63 -13.37 11.08 2.21
CA ASP A 63 -12.40 10.25 1.51
C ASP A 63 -11.32 9.78 2.47
N ASN A 64 -10.96 8.51 2.33
CA ASN A 64 -9.99 7.79 3.13
C ASN A 64 -8.85 7.33 2.23
N LEU A 65 -7.63 7.26 2.76
CA LEU A 65 -6.48 6.72 2.04
C LEU A 65 -6.06 5.38 2.63
N LEU A 66 -5.93 4.37 1.78
CA LEU A 66 -5.13 3.19 2.06
C LEU A 66 -3.78 3.36 1.39
N ILE A 67 -2.72 3.22 2.16
CA ILE A 67 -1.35 3.47 1.71
C ILE A 67 -0.58 2.16 1.79
N ALA A 68 -0.02 1.73 0.65
CA ALA A 68 0.97 0.67 0.57
C ALA A 68 2.37 1.28 0.71
N SER A 69 3.03 0.94 1.82
CA SER A 69 4.35 1.47 2.18
C SER A 69 5.22 0.39 2.80
N TYR A 70 6.41 0.80 3.24
CA TYR A 70 7.31 -0.05 4.01
C TYR A 70 6.64 -0.61 5.28
N GLU A 71 5.80 0.18 5.93
CA GLU A 71 5.11 -0.19 7.18
C GLU A 71 3.96 -1.18 6.95
N GLY A 72 3.71 -1.61 5.71
CA GLY A 72 2.60 -2.47 5.35
C GLY A 72 1.47 -1.70 4.65
N ILE A 73 0.23 -2.12 4.89
CA ILE A 73 -0.97 -1.38 4.48
C ILE A 73 -1.44 -0.61 5.71
N ASN A 74 -1.63 0.69 5.56
CA ASN A 74 -2.14 1.53 6.62
C ASN A 74 -3.26 2.43 6.09
N TRP A 75 -4.28 2.61 6.90
CA TRP A 75 -5.41 3.46 6.63
C TRP A 75 -5.18 4.83 7.28
N LEU A 76 -4.98 5.86 6.44
CA LEU A 76 -4.90 7.25 6.83
C LEU A 76 -6.25 7.96 6.61
N TYR A 77 -6.81 8.55 7.66
CA TYR A 77 -8.08 9.27 7.58
C TYR A 77 -8.14 10.46 8.53
N PHE A 78 -9.04 11.40 8.24
CA PHE A 78 -9.32 12.53 9.12
C PHE A 78 -10.49 12.16 10.05
N ASN A 79 -10.28 12.22 11.37
CA ASN A 79 -11.32 12.00 12.37
C ASN A 79 -11.98 13.34 12.73
N PRO A 80 -13.26 13.57 12.35
CA PRO A 80 -13.95 14.84 12.61
C PRO A 80 -14.23 15.11 14.10
N GLU A 81 -14.40 14.07 14.92
CA GLU A 81 -14.67 14.24 16.36
C GLU A 81 -13.45 14.79 17.11
N SER A 82 -12.25 14.36 16.69
CA SER A 82 -10.99 14.80 17.29
C SER A 82 -10.26 15.89 16.51
N GLU A 83 -10.77 16.25 15.33
CA GLU A 83 -10.14 17.16 14.36
C GLU A 83 -8.67 16.80 14.02
N GLN A 84 -8.38 15.50 13.92
CA GLN A 84 -7.01 14.99 13.75
C GLN A 84 -6.93 13.93 12.65
N TRP A 85 -5.79 13.89 11.96
CA TRP A 85 -5.41 12.75 11.14
C TRP A 85 -5.07 11.55 12.02
N LYS A 86 -5.56 10.38 11.62
CA LYS A 86 -5.34 9.09 12.28
C LYS A 86 -4.76 8.10 11.25
N ILE A 87 -3.88 7.24 11.75
CA ILE A 87 -3.32 6.12 11.00
C ILE A 87 -3.73 4.86 11.74
N GLU A 88 -4.41 3.96 11.05
CA GLU A 88 -4.74 2.63 11.53
C GLU A 88 -4.00 1.58 10.72
N HIS A 89 -3.35 0.66 11.42
CA HIS A 89 -2.64 -0.44 10.77
C HIS A 89 -3.65 -1.48 10.26
N VAL A 90 -3.48 -1.90 9.01
CA VAL A 90 -4.37 -2.87 8.34
C VAL A 90 -3.70 -4.23 8.17
N GLY A 91 -2.43 -4.25 7.77
CA GLY A 91 -1.68 -5.49 7.67
C GLY A 91 -0.22 -5.30 7.30
N ASP A 92 0.63 -6.20 7.80
CA ASP A 92 2.08 -6.07 7.77
C ASP A 92 2.76 -6.29 6.40
N GLY A 93 2.00 -6.57 5.33
CA GLY A 93 2.58 -6.92 4.02
C GLY A 93 3.24 -8.31 4.00
N GLU A 94 4.31 -8.49 3.22
CA GLU A 94 5.13 -9.71 3.23
C GLU A 94 6.19 -9.62 4.33
N GLN A 95 6.25 -10.66 5.15
CA GLN A 95 7.09 -10.72 6.36
C GLN A 95 8.12 -11.85 6.26
N GLU A 96 7.94 -12.78 5.33
CA GLU A 96 8.90 -13.85 5.11
C GLU A 96 10.12 -13.31 4.36
N LYS A 97 11.30 -13.59 4.91
CA LYS A 97 12.57 -13.36 4.23
C LYS A 97 12.62 -14.25 2.99
N ILE A 98 12.30 -13.71 1.83
CA ILE A 98 12.63 -14.37 0.57
C ILE A 98 14.14 -14.22 0.39
N PRO A 99 14.92 -15.31 0.27
CA PRO A 99 16.34 -15.22 -0.04
C PRO A 99 16.54 -14.38 -1.31
N GLN A 100 17.43 -13.39 -1.26
CA GLN A 100 17.71 -12.39 -2.32
C GLN A 100 16.70 -11.25 -2.48
N ALA A 101 15.53 -11.27 -1.82
CA ALA A 101 14.65 -10.11 -1.83
C ALA A 101 15.25 -8.98 -0.99
N ILE A 102 15.69 -7.93 -1.66
CA ILE A 102 16.12 -6.67 -1.04
C ILE A 102 14.89 -5.91 -0.53
N TYR A 103 13.73 -6.18 -1.14
CA TYR A 103 12.47 -5.52 -0.86
C TYR A 103 11.59 -6.32 0.09
N TRP A 104 11.09 -5.61 1.08
CA TRP A 104 10.13 -6.06 2.07
C TRP A 104 8.82 -5.32 1.76
N CYS A 105 7.75 -5.57 2.52
CA CYS A 105 6.58 -4.67 2.61
C CYS A 105 5.49 -4.89 1.55
N ASN A 106 4.70 -3.87 1.19
CA ASN A 106 3.69 -3.95 0.12
C ASN A 106 4.15 -3.16 -1.10
N GLY A 107 3.88 -3.70 -2.28
CA GLY A 107 3.99 -2.96 -3.53
C GLY A 107 2.75 -2.13 -3.77
N ASP A 108 1.60 -2.77 -3.89
CA ASP A 108 0.41 -2.08 -4.41
C ASP A 108 -0.85 -2.48 -3.65
N ILE A 109 -1.88 -1.65 -3.68
CA ILE A 109 -3.13 -1.89 -2.96
C ILE A 109 -4.32 -1.27 -3.70
N ASP A 110 -5.39 -2.04 -3.87
CA ASP A 110 -6.68 -1.47 -4.27
C ASP A 110 -7.85 -2.08 -3.51
N VAL A 111 -8.99 -1.39 -3.55
CA VAL A 111 -10.24 -1.74 -2.88
C VAL A 111 -11.27 -2.16 -3.91
N GLY A 112 -11.82 -3.35 -3.75
CA GLY A 112 -13.00 -3.75 -4.52
C GLY A 112 -14.28 -3.65 -3.70
N ARG A 113 -15.38 -3.32 -4.36
CA ARG A 113 -16.74 -3.32 -3.83
C ARG A 113 -17.37 -4.70 -3.96
N ILE A 114 -18.28 -5.01 -3.05
CA ILE A 114 -19.23 -6.12 -3.12
C ILE A 114 -20.58 -5.52 -2.78
N GLU A 115 -21.51 -5.55 -3.71
CA GLU A 115 -22.82 -4.91 -3.63
C GLU A 115 -22.75 -3.46 -3.07
N ASN A 116 -23.31 -3.22 -1.88
CA ASN A 116 -23.31 -1.93 -1.17
C ASN A 116 -22.46 -1.97 0.12
N GLU A 117 -21.60 -2.98 0.28
CA GLU A 117 -20.77 -3.10 1.47
C GLU A 117 -19.61 -2.10 1.40
N PRO A 118 -19.44 -1.20 2.39
CA PRO A 118 -18.29 -0.31 2.42
C PRO A 118 -17.03 -1.11 2.74
N LEU A 119 -16.02 -1.01 1.88
CA LEU A 119 -14.70 -1.65 2.04
C LEU A 119 -14.79 -3.15 2.40
N PRO A 120 -15.36 -4.00 1.53
CA PRO A 120 -15.54 -5.42 1.82
C PRO A 120 -14.23 -6.20 1.76
N TYR A 121 -13.37 -5.86 0.79
CA TYR A 121 -12.06 -6.48 0.64
C TYR A 121 -11.06 -5.49 0.05
N MET A 122 -9.78 -5.82 0.24
CA MET A 122 -8.66 -5.15 -0.40
C MET A 122 -7.77 -6.20 -1.05
N VAL A 123 -7.11 -5.85 -2.16
CA VAL A 123 -6.16 -6.75 -2.83
C VAL A 123 -4.81 -6.05 -2.90
N ALA A 124 -3.75 -6.77 -2.56
CA ALA A 124 -2.40 -6.24 -2.48
C ALA A 124 -1.40 -7.07 -3.29
N ILE A 125 -0.42 -6.38 -3.88
CA ILE A 125 0.82 -6.98 -4.40
C ILE A 125 1.89 -6.88 -3.32
N LYS A 126 2.64 -7.98 -3.12
CA LYS A 126 3.74 -8.04 -2.15
C LYS A 126 4.93 -8.88 -2.62
N PRO A 127 6.16 -8.56 -2.19
CA PRO A 127 6.58 -7.28 -1.62
C PRO A 127 6.54 -6.15 -2.66
N PHE A 128 7.25 -5.03 -2.45
CA PHE A 128 7.50 -4.03 -3.50
C PHE A 128 8.04 -4.71 -4.78
N HIS A 129 7.45 -4.36 -5.94
CA HIS A 129 7.66 -5.06 -7.21
C HIS A 129 7.59 -6.59 -7.05
N GLY A 130 6.60 -7.08 -6.31
CA GLY A 130 6.57 -8.46 -5.83
C GLY A 130 5.90 -9.44 -6.79
N ASN A 131 5.62 -10.62 -6.26
CA ASN A 131 4.94 -11.70 -6.97
C ASN A 131 3.74 -12.29 -6.21
N VAL A 132 3.56 -11.92 -4.95
CA VAL A 132 2.51 -12.47 -4.09
C VAL A 132 1.28 -11.58 -4.19
N ILE A 133 0.19 -12.15 -4.68
CA ILE A 133 -1.12 -11.49 -4.67
C ILE A 133 -1.89 -11.97 -3.44
N SER A 134 -2.44 -11.03 -2.67
CA SER A 134 -3.21 -11.36 -1.48
C SER A 134 -4.48 -10.54 -1.36
N ALA A 135 -5.54 -11.17 -0.86
CA ALA A 135 -6.75 -10.49 -0.43
C ALA A 135 -6.75 -10.29 1.09
N TYR A 136 -7.24 -9.14 1.53
CA TYR A 136 -7.56 -8.84 2.92
C TYR A 136 -9.08 -8.74 3.02
N VAL A 137 -9.67 -9.59 3.85
CA VAL A 137 -11.12 -9.64 4.05
C VAL A 137 -11.42 -9.31 5.51
N LYS A 138 -12.35 -8.38 5.73
CA LYS A 138 -12.76 -8.02 7.09
C LYS A 138 -13.59 -9.12 7.74
N ASN A 139 -13.43 -9.30 9.05
CA ASN A 139 -14.21 -10.26 9.82
C ASN A 139 -15.60 -9.75 10.26
N THR A 140 -15.87 -8.45 10.08
CA THR A 140 -17.11 -7.78 10.49
C THR A 140 -17.85 -7.24 9.28
N LYS A 141 -19.12 -7.63 9.13
CA LYS A 141 -19.99 -7.08 8.08
C LYS A 141 -20.47 -5.69 8.46
N ASN A 142 -20.60 -4.80 7.47
CA ASN A 142 -21.27 -3.48 7.60
C ASN A 142 -20.71 -2.55 8.71
N SER A 143 -19.46 -2.74 9.13
CA SER A 143 -18.79 -1.84 10.09
C SER A 143 -17.41 -1.49 9.59
N LEU A 144 -17.07 -0.22 9.74
CA LEU A 144 -15.73 0.31 9.55
C LEU A 144 -14.98 0.54 10.87
N LYS A 145 -15.61 0.20 12.00
CA LYS A 145 -15.03 0.34 13.34
C LYS A 145 -14.44 -0.99 13.81
N ASN A 146 -13.25 -0.93 14.41
CA ASN A 146 -12.54 -2.09 14.99
C ASN A 146 -12.42 -3.27 14.02
N ILE A 147 -12.12 -2.98 12.75
CA ILE A 147 -12.01 -4.01 11.72
C ILE A 147 -10.81 -4.91 12.05
N GLN A 148 -11.01 -6.23 12.02
CA GLN A 148 -9.88 -7.15 11.96
C GLN A 148 -9.82 -7.74 10.56
N TRP A 149 -8.68 -7.51 9.91
CA TRP A 149 -8.42 -8.00 8.57
C TRP A 149 -7.82 -9.39 8.62
N LYS A 150 -8.37 -10.29 7.83
CA LYS A 150 -7.78 -11.60 7.58
C LYS A 150 -7.18 -11.63 6.19
N ARG A 151 -5.90 -11.97 6.15
CA ARG A 151 -5.12 -12.10 4.93
C ARG A 151 -5.26 -13.50 4.32
N TYR A 152 -5.41 -13.54 3.00
CA TYR A 152 -5.37 -14.75 2.19
C TYR A 152 -4.41 -14.54 1.03
N THR A 153 -3.40 -15.39 0.88
CA THR A 153 -2.62 -15.45 -0.34
C THR A 153 -3.46 -16.10 -1.43
N LEU A 154 -3.61 -15.40 -2.56
CA LEU A 154 -4.36 -15.88 -3.71
C LEU A 154 -3.46 -16.65 -4.67
N ASP A 155 -2.31 -16.06 -5.01
CA ASP A 155 -1.34 -16.66 -5.91
C ASP A 155 0.07 -16.08 -5.72
N VAL A 156 1.08 -16.76 -6.29
CA VAL A 156 2.50 -16.38 -6.30
C VAL A 156 3.06 -16.54 -7.71
N TYR A 157 3.37 -15.42 -8.37
CA TYR A 157 3.77 -15.38 -9.78
C TYR A 157 5.29 -15.40 -10.00
N GLY A 158 5.83 -16.58 -10.34
CA GLY A 158 7.24 -16.72 -10.67
C GLY A 158 8.16 -16.49 -9.47
N TYR A 159 9.44 -16.29 -9.74
CA TYR A 159 10.46 -16.02 -8.72
C TYR A 159 11.04 -14.62 -8.90
N PRO A 160 11.44 -13.96 -7.82
CA PRO A 160 12.22 -12.73 -7.94
C PRO A 160 13.51 -12.95 -8.73
N ASN A 161 13.95 -11.91 -9.44
CA ASN A 161 15.25 -11.87 -10.08
C ASN A 161 16.37 -11.61 -9.05
N ASP A 162 17.62 -11.49 -9.51
CA ASP A 162 18.78 -11.27 -8.64
C ASP A 162 18.73 -9.94 -7.84
N ASN A 163 17.86 -9.00 -8.24
CA ASN A 163 17.61 -7.74 -7.51
C ASN A 163 16.47 -7.86 -6.49
N GLY A 164 15.81 -9.02 -6.40
CA GLY A 164 14.67 -9.21 -5.51
C GLY A 164 13.35 -8.66 -6.06
N GLU A 165 13.30 -8.25 -7.32
CA GLU A 165 12.08 -7.77 -7.99
C GLU A 165 11.42 -8.90 -8.79
N SER A 166 10.12 -8.79 -9.00
CA SER A 166 9.32 -9.66 -9.83
C SER A 166 8.34 -8.85 -10.69
N SER A 167 7.34 -9.53 -11.24
CA SER A 167 6.50 -9.03 -12.33
C SER A 167 5.38 -8.08 -11.87
N ALA A 168 4.79 -8.32 -10.69
CA ALA A 168 3.59 -7.61 -10.31
C ALA A 168 3.90 -6.16 -9.89
N HIS A 169 3.21 -5.20 -10.51
CA HIS A 169 3.43 -3.77 -10.28
C HIS A 169 2.17 -3.00 -9.86
N TYR A 170 0.99 -3.35 -10.38
CA TYR A 170 -0.23 -2.57 -10.14
C TYR A 170 -1.49 -3.45 -10.10
N ILE A 171 -2.45 -3.07 -9.27
CA ILE A 171 -3.79 -3.64 -9.14
C ILE A 171 -4.80 -2.54 -9.48
N ALA A 172 -5.83 -2.92 -10.23
CA ALA A 172 -7.00 -2.09 -10.39
C ALA A 172 -8.26 -2.91 -10.12
N CYS A 173 -9.06 -2.47 -9.15
CA CYS A 173 -10.37 -3.01 -8.86
C CYS A 173 -11.45 -2.31 -9.71
N GLY A 174 -12.44 -3.07 -10.15
CA GLY A 174 -13.60 -2.51 -10.83
C GLY A 174 -14.60 -3.58 -11.29
N ASP A 175 -15.85 -3.15 -11.45
CA ASP A 175 -16.96 -3.94 -11.98
C ASP A 175 -16.80 -4.12 -13.50
N PHE A 176 -16.02 -5.13 -13.91
CA PHE A 176 -15.67 -5.35 -15.32
C PHE A 176 -16.75 -6.13 -16.06
N ASP A 177 -17.54 -6.94 -15.33
CA ASP A 177 -18.61 -7.76 -15.92
C ASP A 177 -20.04 -7.21 -15.71
N LYS A 178 -20.19 -6.16 -14.90
CA LYS A 178 -21.44 -5.41 -14.62
C LYS A 178 -22.40 -6.14 -13.68
N ASP A 179 -21.90 -6.99 -12.80
CA ASP A 179 -22.71 -7.66 -11.77
C ASP A 179 -22.80 -6.89 -10.45
N ARG A 180 -22.03 -5.80 -10.32
CA ARG A 180 -21.91 -4.84 -9.19
C ARG A 180 -20.85 -5.20 -8.15
N ASP A 181 -20.29 -6.38 -8.22
CA ASP A 181 -19.10 -6.72 -7.47
C ASP A 181 -17.89 -6.30 -8.31
N ASP A 182 -16.87 -5.76 -7.66
CA ASP A 182 -15.65 -5.43 -8.38
C ASP A 182 -14.82 -6.71 -8.50
N GLU A 183 -14.35 -7.02 -9.71
CA GLU A 183 -13.18 -7.87 -9.89
C GLU A 183 -11.91 -7.02 -9.72
N PHE A 184 -10.75 -7.65 -9.88
CA PHE A 184 -9.49 -6.94 -9.94
C PHE A 184 -8.61 -7.47 -11.07
N LEU A 185 -7.87 -6.56 -11.68
CA LEU A 185 -6.82 -6.87 -12.65
C LEU A 185 -5.46 -6.69 -11.97
N VAL A 186 -4.50 -7.54 -12.34
CA VAL A 186 -3.12 -7.44 -11.89
C VAL A 186 -2.23 -7.18 -13.10
N ALA A 187 -1.47 -6.10 -13.07
CA ALA A 187 -0.41 -5.83 -14.03
C ALA A 187 0.87 -6.55 -13.59
N LEU A 188 1.27 -7.53 -14.40
CA LEU A 188 2.51 -8.33 -14.29
C LEU A 188 3.56 -7.84 -15.30
#